data_AF-A0A2H0INJ4-F1
#
_entry.id   AF-A0A2H0INJ4-F1
#
_cell.length_a   1.000
_cell.length_b   1.000
_cell.length_c   1.000
_cell.angle_alpha   90.00
_cell.angle_beta   90.00
_cell.angle_gamma   90.00
#
_symmetry.space_group_name_H-M   'P 1'
#
loop_
_entity.id
_entity.type
_entity.pdbx_description
1 polymer ?
#
loop_
_entity_poly.entity_id
_entity_poly.type
_entity_poly.pdbx_seq_one_letter_code
_entity_poly.pdbx_strand_id
1 'polypeptide(L)'
;MTHKRIIYCMALVGLLGVSACNDDDTPSIIPPTAGAVVDPNVGGADQPNQVFIDLSSNQQTTVARNTWDLGFYSGSEFRVILNNSVSALARSIDKNDLNDVTAADTLGFGAQLDIDAIFGALFGPAPEWLSEVAAWTDAPSGDLTKTAIAEVSATAAENQVYIINRGKNLDGSQRGWAKIRIIRAASGYTLQYADINATSFQELAIAKNDDFGFVYANLDNGIAAVAPAKNNWDFVFTVFTNLLPIDATTSIPYAYKDYILTNAGQVEVAIVTITADVTYENFLIGDVGSLDFSSSVTTIGSGWRTVAQPGSDIETGVKADIFYVIKDSDENYYKLKFTRLVDPNTGERGNPQFLYNLIEQ
;
A
#
# COMPACT_ATOMS: atom_id res chain seq x y z
N MET A 1 -71.16 62.79 29.40
CA MET A 1 -69.88 63.52 29.44
C MET A 1 -68.81 62.58 28.88
N THR A 2 -68.44 62.66 27.60
CA THR A 2 -67.21 63.34 27.09
C THR A 2 -65.95 62.92 27.87
N HIS A 3 -64.90 62.28 27.35
CA HIS A 3 -64.27 62.31 26.02
C HIS A 3 -63.44 61.05 25.69
N LYS A 4 -63.23 60.87 24.38
CA LYS A 4 -62.30 59.96 23.67
C LYS A 4 -60.85 60.02 24.18
N ARG A 5 -60.08 58.94 23.92
CA ARG A 5 -58.76 59.00 23.24
C ARG A 5 -58.31 57.63 22.72
N ILE A 6 -58.02 57.61 21.42
CA ILE A 6 -57.37 56.57 20.63
C ILE A 6 -55.85 56.74 20.82
N ILE A 7 -55.11 55.64 21.01
CA ILE A 7 -53.65 55.61 20.83
C ILE A 7 -53.32 54.37 19.99
N TYR A 8 -52.73 54.63 18.81
CA TYR A 8 -52.06 53.66 17.95
C TYR A 8 -50.67 53.36 18.54
N CYS A 9 -50.34 52.10 18.79
CA CYS A 9 -48.97 51.67 19.01
C CYS A 9 -48.51 50.86 17.79
N MET A 10 -47.59 51.48 17.06
CA MET A 10 -46.86 50.98 15.90
C MET A 10 -45.84 49.95 16.38
N ALA A 11 -46.00 48.68 15.99
CA ALA A 11 -45.04 47.62 16.30
C ALA A 11 -44.00 47.53 15.16
N LEU A 12 -42.74 47.76 15.53
CA LEU A 12 -41.55 47.66 14.69
C LEU A 12 -41.31 46.19 14.31
N VAL A 13 -41.30 45.84 13.03
CA VAL A 13 -40.87 44.52 12.54
C VAL A 13 -39.35 44.53 12.46
N GLY A 14 -38.69 43.87 13.42
CA GLY A 14 -37.25 43.63 13.39
C GLY A 14 -36.90 42.53 12.41
N LEU A 15 -36.09 42.87 11.41
CA LEU A 15 -35.47 41.94 10.47
C LEU A 15 -34.46 41.06 11.24
N LEU A 16 -34.78 39.79 11.46
CA LEU A 16 -33.83 38.81 11.97
C LEU A 16 -32.96 38.33 10.80
N GLY A 17 -31.70 38.77 10.80
CA GLY A 17 -30.67 38.24 9.93
C GLY A 17 -30.38 36.77 10.27
N VAL A 18 -30.60 35.88 9.32
CA VAL A 18 -30.10 34.51 9.36
C VAL A 18 -28.59 34.55 9.13
N SER A 19 -27.83 34.39 10.22
CA SER A 19 -26.42 34.06 10.13
C SER A 19 -26.32 32.57 9.81
N ALA A 20 -25.86 32.26 8.61
CA ALA A 20 -25.50 30.89 8.23
C ALA A 20 -24.21 30.54 8.97
N CYS A 21 -24.29 29.60 9.93
CA CYS A 21 -23.10 28.91 10.41
C CYS A 21 -22.74 27.87 9.36
N ASN A 22 -21.59 28.07 8.70
CA ASN A 22 -20.86 26.98 8.09
C ASN A 22 -20.19 26.22 9.23
N ASP A 23 -20.77 25.11 9.66
CA ASP A 23 -20.07 24.16 10.52
C ASP A 23 -19.19 23.27 9.62
N ASP A 24 -18.06 23.83 9.18
CA ASP A 24 -16.90 23.05 8.71
C ASP A 24 -16.08 22.58 9.93
N ASP A 25 -16.75 21.96 10.90
CA ASP A 25 -16.09 21.33 12.05
C ASP A 25 -15.75 19.87 11.69
N THR A 26 -14.85 19.68 10.73
CA THR A 26 -14.04 18.45 10.74
C THR A 26 -13.13 18.55 11.96
N PRO A 27 -13.16 17.61 12.91
CA PRO A 27 -12.27 17.64 14.06
C PRO A 27 -10.82 17.65 13.56
N SER A 28 -10.12 18.76 13.76
CA SER A 28 -8.68 18.81 13.53
C SER A 28 -8.03 17.93 14.59
N ILE A 29 -7.44 16.82 14.16
CA ILE A 29 -6.60 16.00 15.02
C ILE A 29 -5.29 16.77 15.18
N ILE A 30 -4.99 17.20 16.41
CA ILE A 30 -3.71 17.82 16.72
C ILE A 30 -2.69 16.68 16.87
N PRO A 31 -1.65 16.60 16.02
CA PRO A 31 -0.67 15.53 16.12
C PRO A 31 0.10 15.58 17.45
N PRO A 32 0.55 14.42 17.95
CA PRO A 32 1.29 14.37 19.21
C PRO A 32 2.59 15.19 19.11
N THR A 33 2.68 16.22 19.95
CA THR A 33 3.80 17.16 20.01
C THR A 33 5.02 16.57 20.75
N ALA A 34 4.79 15.59 21.64
CA ALA A 34 5.83 14.89 22.39
C ALA A 34 6.19 13.55 21.72
N GLY A 35 7.45 13.14 21.86
CA GLY A 35 8.01 11.98 21.17
C GLY A 35 7.22 10.69 21.43
N ALA A 36 6.62 10.16 20.37
CA ALA A 36 5.84 8.93 20.42
C ALA A 36 6.73 7.76 19.99
N VAL A 37 6.86 6.78 20.89
CA VAL A 37 7.53 5.51 20.60
C VAL A 37 6.47 4.52 20.16
N VAL A 38 6.64 3.95 18.97
CA VAL A 38 5.69 3.01 18.37
C VAL A 38 6.39 1.68 18.12
N ASP A 39 5.73 0.61 18.55
CA ASP A 39 6.09 -0.77 18.25
C ASP A 39 5.05 -1.34 17.27
N PRO A 40 5.30 -1.31 15.94
CA PRO A 40 4.36 -1.85 14.96
C PRO A 40 4.12 -3.35 15.16
N ASN A 41 2.86 -3.76 15.14
CA ASN A 41 2.43 -5.15 15.34
C ASN A 41 2.68 -6.06 14.12
N VAL A 42 3.91 -6.08 13.61
CA VAL A 42 4.29 -6.83 12.39
C VAL A 42 4.13 -8.34 12.58
N GLY A 43 4.41 -8.83 13.79
CA GLY A 43 4.12 -10.22 14.19
C GLY A 43 5.31 -11.18 14.08
N GLY A 44 6.54 -10.70 14.33
CA GLY A 44 7.72 -11.56 14.46
C GLY A 44 8.29 -12.04 13.12
N ALA A 45 9.03 -13.16 13.15
CA ALA A 45 9.86 -13.60 12.03
C ALA A 45 9.11 -13.78 10.70
N ASP A 46 7.86 -14.24 10.76
CA ASP A 46 7.02 -14.50 9.57
C ASP A 46 6.34 -13.25 9.03
N GLN A 47 6.22 -12.20 9.86
CA GLN A 47 5.63 -10.91 9.53
C GLN A 47 4.22 -11.03 8.91
N PRO A 48 3.29 -11.70 9.61
CA PRO A 48 2.00 -12.04 9.04
C PRO A 48 1.12 -10.83 8.67
N ASN A 49 1.47 -9.64 9.15
CA ASN A 49 0.60 -8.48 9.10
C ASN A 49 1.11 -7.38 8.16
N GLN A 50 0.15 -6.67 7.57
CA GLN A 50 0.27 -5.30 7.13
C GLN A 50 -0.14 -4.38 8.29
N VAL A 51 0.76 -3.48 8.71
CA VAL A 51 0.51 -2.57 9.83
C VAL A 51 0.53 -1.13 9.30
N PHE A 52 -0.65 -0.58 9.10
CA PHE A 52 -0.85 0.81 8.68
C PHE A 52 -0.67 1.72 9.89
N ILE A 53 0.12 2.78 9.75
CA ILE A 53 0.42 3.76 10.79
C ILE A 53 -0.17 5.10 10.38
N ASP A 54 -0.85 5.76 11.31
CA ASP A 54 -1.27 7.15 11.24
C ASP A 54 -0.53 7.94 12.32
N LEU A 55 0.39 8.79 11.89
CA LEU A 55 1.24 9.63 12.74
C LEU A 55 0.44 10.75 13.39
N SER A 56 -0.55 11.29 12.68
CA SER A 56 -1.38 12.40 13.15
C SER A 56 -2.21 11.98 14.37
N SER A 57 -2.76 10.77 14.36
CA SER A 57 -3.58 10.27 15.47
C SER A 57 -2.86 9.28 16.40
N ASN A 58 -1.60 8.94 16.10
CA ASN A 58 -0.82 7.91 16.78
C ASN A 58 -1.56 6.57 16.84
N GLN A 59 -2.18 6.18 15.72
CA GLN A 59 -2.93 4.94 15.60
C GLN A 59 -2.22 3.96 14.67
N GLN A 60 -2.42 2.67 14.94
CA GLN A 60 -2.03 1.61 14.01
C GLN A 60 -3.22 0.70 13.71
N THR A 61 -3.40 0.36 12.44
CA THR A 61 -4.38 -0.64 11.98
C THR A 61 -3.64 -1.85 11.45
N THR A 62 -3.91 -3.02 12.02
CA THR A 62 -3.24 -4.28 11.69
C THR A 62 -4.19 -5.20 10.92
N VAL A 63 -3.75 -5.68 9.76
CA VAL A 63 -4.50 -6.61 8.93
C VAL A 63 -3.58 -7.75 8.49
N ALA A 64 -4.05 -8.99 8.54
CA ALA A 64 -3.27 -10.12 8.01
C ALA A 64 -3.04 -9.94 6.50
N ARG A 65 -1.79 -10.12 6.06
CA ARG A 65 -1.35 -9.74 4.72
C ARG A 65 -1.96 -10.63 3.61
N ASN A 66 -2.49 -11.80 3.96
CA ASN A 66 -3.15 -12.73 3.03
C ASN A 66 -4.69 -12.57 2.97
N THR A 67 -5.25 -11.47 3.47
CA THR A 67 -6.70 -11.24 3.47
C THR A 67 -7.27 -10.81 2.12
N TRP A 68 -6.44 -10.46 1.14
CA TRP A 68 -6.85 -9.99 -0.18
C TRP A 68 -5.99 -10.58 -1.30
N ASP A 69 -6.49 -10.52 -2.53
CA ASP A 69 -5.81 -10.99 -3.74
C ASP A 69 -5.53 -9.84 -4.71
N LEU A 70 -6.53 -8.96 -4.90
CA LEU A 70 -6.51 -7.88 -5.87
C LEU A 70 -6.99 -6.57 -5.23
N GLY A 71 -6.33 -5.46 -5.56
CA GLY A 71 -6.76 -4.10 -5.18
C GLY A 71 -7.25 -3.34 -6.41
N PHE A 72 -8.45 -2.79 -6.36
CA PHE A 72 -9.09 -2.10 -7.48
C PHE A 72 -9.04 -0.59 -7.24
N TYR A 73 -8.35 0.14 -8.12
CA TYR A 73 -8.09 1.56 -7.91
C TYR A 73 -9.38 2.38 -7.93
N SER A 74 -9.55 3.24 -6.92
CA SER A 74 -10.71 4.10 -6.76
C SER A 74 -10.64 5.39 -7.58
N GLY A 75 -9.46 5.79 -8.08
CA GLY A 75 -9.30 7.00 -8.89
C GLY A 75 -9.96 6.93 -10.26
N SER A 76 -9.65 7.87 -11.15
CA SER A 76 -10.29 7.97 -12.48
C SER A 76 -9.94 6.81 -13.43
N GLU A 77 -8.71 6.32 -13.37
CA GLU A 77 -8.21 5.21 -14.19
C GLU A 77 -8.78 3.86 -13.75
N PHE A 78 -8.71 2.85 -14.62
CA PHE A 78 -9.19 1.50 -14.32
C PHE A 78 -8.03 0.53 -14.12
N ARG A 79 -7.31 0.70 -13.02
CA ARG A 79 -6.09 -0.05 -12.66
C ARG A 79 -6.34 -1.03 -11.54
N VAL A 80 -5.65 -2.16 -11.58
CA VAL A 80 -5.75 -3.24 -10.59
C VAL A 80 -4.35 -3.65 -10.17
N ILE A 81 -4.15 -3.78 -8.86
CA ILE A 81 -2.89 -4.23 -8.25
C ILE A 81 -3.02 -5.65 -7.70
N LEU A 82 -1.92 -6.37 -7.67
CA LEU A 82 -1.77 -7.66 -7.03
C LEU A 82 -1.43 -7.49 -5.55
N ASN A 83 -1.75 -8.51 -4.76
CA ASN A 83 -1.24 -8.60 -3.41
C ASN A 83 0.27 -8.95 -3.38
N ASN A 84 1.11 -7.93 -3.52
CA ASN A 84 2.57 -8.06 -3.48
C ASN A 84 3.09 -8.59 -2.14
N SER A 85 2.32 -8.47 -1.05
CA SER A 85 2.76 -8.89 0.29
C SER A 85 2.77 -10.41 0.49
N VAL A 86 2.07 -11.15 -0.37
CA VAL A 86 2.05 -12.61 -0.41
C VAL A 86 2.78 -13.19 -1.61
N SER A 87 3.49 -12.35 -2.38
CA SER A 87 4.17 -12.74 -3.61
C SER A 87 3.23 -13.29 -4.69
N ALA A 88 2.07 -12.65 -4.83
CA ALA A 88 1.18 -12.92 -5.95
C ALA A 88 1.83 -12.48 -7.27
N LEU A 89 1.56 -13.23 -8.35
CA LEU A 89 2.04 -12.95 -9.70
C LEU A 89 0.88 -13.13 -10.69
N ALA A 90 0.91 -12.39 -11.80
CA ALA A 90 -0.10 -12.47 -12.85
C ALA A 90 0.52 -12.44 -14.25
N ARG A 91 -0.06 -13.18 -15.18
CA ARG A 91 0.31 -13.15 -16.59
C ARG A 91 -0.93 -13.24 -17.47
N SER A 92 -1.03 -12.38 -18.48
CA SER A 92 -2.10 -12.51 -19.47
C SER A 92 -1.87 -13.72 -20.37
N ILE A 93 -2.97 -14.23 -20.92
CA ILE A 93 -2.97 -15.21 -21.99
C ILE A 93 -3.74 -14.64 -23.19
N ASP A 94 -3.52 -15.20 -24.38
CA ASP A 94 -4.18 -14.75 -25.61
C ASP A 94 -5.64 -15.27 -25.71
N LYS A 95 -6.43 -14.95 -24.67
CA LYS A 95 -7.85 -15.29 -24.53
C LYS A 95 -8.56 -14.16 -23.80
N ASN A 96 -9.79 -13.89 -24.21
CA ASN A 96 -10.62 -12.82 -23.63
C ASN A 96 -11.92 -13.36 -23.02
N ASP A 97 -12.09 -14.69 -22.95
CA ASP A 97 -13.20 -15.38 -22.29
C ASP A 97 -12.64 -16.43 -21.31
N LEU A 98 -13.12 -16.41 -20.05
CA LEU A 98 -12.70 -17.39 -19.03
C LEU A 98 -13.08 -18.82 -19.41
N ASN A 99 -14.18 -19.00 -20.15
CA ASN A 99 -14.67 -20.32 -20.54
C ASN A 99 -13.77 -20.98 -21.60
N ASP A 100 -12.99 -20.19 -22.34
CA ASP A 100 -12.04 -20.71 -23.32
C ASP A 100 -10.76 -21.23 -22.67
N VAL A 101 -10.50 -20.90 -21.40
CA VAL A 101 -9.29 -21.30 -20.68
C VAL A 101 -9.36 -22.75 -20.23
N THR A 102 -8.28 -23.48 -20.49
CA THR A 102 -8.09 -24.90 -20.16
C THR A 102 -6.75 -25.12 -19.47
N ALA A 103 -6.51 -26.32 -18.93
CA ALA A 103 -5.22 -26.70 -18.36
C ALA A 103 -4.04 -26.48 -19.34
N ALA A 104 -4.27 -26.64 -20.65
CA ALA A 104 -3.24 -26.51 -21.68
C ALA A 104 -2.64 -25.09 -21.73
N ASP A 105 -3.42 -24.07 -21.37
CA ASP A 105 -3.00 -22.67 -21.37
C ASP A 105 -2.04 -22.32 -20.23
N THR A 106 -1.87 -23.24 -19.27
CA THR A 106 -1.03 -23.05 -18.09
C THR A 106 0.18 -23.98 -18.07
N LEU A 107 0.44 -24.69 -19.17
CA LEU A 107 1.61 -25.55 -19.30
C LEU A 107 2.90 -24.73 -19.13
N GLY A 108 3.78 -25.20 -18.24
CA GLY A 108 5.04 -24.51 -17.92
C GLY A 108 4.92 -23.36 -16.92
N PHE A 109 3.71 -22.90 -16.58
CA PHE A 109 3.55 -21.79 -15.64
C PHE A 109 4.04 -22.15 -14.24
N GLY A 110 4.19 -23.44 -13.90
CA GLY A 110 4.67 -23.87 -12.59
C GLY A 110 6.12 -23.45 -12.33
N ALA A 111 6.91 -23.30 -13.41
CA ALA A 111 8.27 -22.80 -13.35
C ALA A 111 8.36 -21.27 -13.51
N GLN A 112 7.33 -20.66 -14.12
CA GLN A 112 7.35 -19.27 -14.56
C GLN A 112 6.60 -18.34 -13.61
N LEU A 113 5.43 -18.75 -13.12
CA LEU A 113 4.52 -17.91 -12.33
C LEU A 113 4.55 -18.32 -10.85
N ASP A 114 5.73 -18.58 -10.31
CA ASP A 114 5.97 -18.85 -8.89
C ASP A 114 7.32 -18.26 -8.48
N ILE A 115 7.34 -17.44 -7.43
CA ILE A 115 8.53 -16.69 -7.02
C ILE A 115 9.70 -17.59 -6.61
N ASP A 116 9.43 -18.75 -5.99
CA ASP A 116 10.47 -19.69 -5.57
C ASP A 116 11.02 -20.44 -6.78
N ALA A 117 10.15 -20.80 -7.73
CA ALA A 117 10.58 -21.44 -8.97
C ALA A 117 11.41 -20.50 -9.85
N ILE A 118 11.02 -19.23 -9.97
CA ILE A 118 11.80 -18.19 -10.67
C ILE A 118 13.18 -18.05 -10.03
N PHE A 119 13.24 -17.93 -8.70
CA PHE A 119 14.52 -17.83 -7.98
C PHE A 119 15.36 -19.11 -8.14
N GLY A 120 14.71 -20.28 -8.11
CA GLY A 120 15.35 -21.58 -8.33
C GLY A 120 15.98 -21.71 -9.73
N ALA A 121 15.41 -21.05 -10.74
CA ALA A 121 15.94 -21.05 -12.10
C ALA A 121 17.33 -20.39 -12.22
N LEU A 122 17.74 -19.59 -11.23
CA LEU A 122 19.08 -18.98 -11.20
C LEU A 122 20.22 -19.98 -10.99
N PHE A 123 19.93 -21.18 -10.49
CA PHE A 123 20.94 -22.20 -10.19
C PHE A 123 21.16 -23.20 -11.34
N GLY A 124 20.61 -22.91 -12.52
CA GLY A 124 20.80 -23.69 -13.74
C GLY A 124 21.08 -22.81 -14.95
N PRO A 125 21.08 -23.39 -16.16
CA PRO A 125 21.07 -22.59 -17.39
C PRO A 125 19.86 -21.66 -17.39
N ALA A 126 20.11 -20.36 -17.56
CA ALA A 126 19.06 -19.35 -17.53
C ALA A 126 18.00 -19.65 -18.61
N PRO A 127 16.71 -19.79 -18.25
CA PRO A 127 15.67 -20.02 -19.22
C PRO A 127 15.35 -18.75 -20.00
N GLU A 128 14.89 -18.89 -21.24
CA GLU A 128 14.59 -17.77 -22.15
C GLU A 128 13.53 -16.80 -21.59
N TRP A 129 12.58 -17.31 -20.79
CA TRP A 129 11.51 -16.51 -20.19
C TRP A 129 11.96 -15.69 -18.97
N LEU A 130 13.19 -15.86 -18.47
CA LEU A 130 13.62 -15.22 -17.22
C LEU A 130 13.59 -13.69 -17.30
N SER A 131 13.85 -13.10 -18.47
CA SER A 131 13.79 -11.64 -18.65
C SER A 131 12.38 -11.07 -18.64
N GLU A 132 11.34 -11.90 -18.79
CA GLU A 132 9.95 -11.46 -18.83
C GLU A 132 9.33 -11.35 -17.43
N VAL A 133 9.91 -12.00 -16.42
CA VAL A 133 9.24 -12.24 -15.13
C VAL A 133 8.98 -10.96 -14.32
N ALA A 134 9.75 -9.90 -14.57
CA ALA A 134 9.52 -8.60 -13.96
C ALA A 134 8.16 -8.00 -14.33
N ALA A 135 7.62 -8.34 -15.50
CA ALA A 135 6.30 -7.89 -15.95
C ALA A 135 5.14 -8.70 -15.33
N TRP A 136 5.44 -9.79 -14.61
CA TRP A 136 4.42 -10.64 -13.97
C TRP A 136 4.13 -10.25 -12.51
N THR A 137 4.78 -9.19 -12.02
CA THR A 137 4.51 -8.54 -10.74
C THR A 137 4.25 -7.06 -10.98
N ASP A 138 3.57 -6.38 -10.06
CA ASP A 138 3.45 -4.92 -10.16
C ASP A 138 4.81 -4.27 -9.91
N ALA A 139 5.08 -3.17 -10.61
CA ALA A 139 6.29 -2.40 -10.40
C ALA A 139 6.39 -1.90 -8.95
N PRO A 140 7.53 -2.13 -8.27
CA PRO A 140 7.74 -1.74 -6.88
C PRO A 140 7.50 -0.26 -6.58
N SER A 141 7.64 0.61 -7.59
CA SER A 141 7.52 2.07 -7.45
C SER A 141 6.11 2.58 -7.12
N GLY A 142 5.09 1.72 -7.16
CA GLY A 142 3.68 2.14 -7.02
C GLY A 142 3.12 2.86 -8.25
N ASP A 143 3.84 2.81 -9.38
CA ASP A 143 3.40 3.39 -10.64
C ASP A 143 2.30 2.49 -11.25
N LEU A 144 1.06 2.95 -11.20
CA LEU A 144 -0.10 2.19 -11.68
C LEU A 144 -0.09 1.95 -13.20
N THR A 145 0.78 2.63 -13.95
CA THR A 145 0.97 2.35 -15.37
C THR A 145 1.79 1.08 -15.63
N LYS A 146 2.47 0.56 -14.59
CA LYS A 146 3.39 -0.59 -14.64
C LYS A 146 2.94 -1.74 -13.74
N THR A 147 1.63 -1.99 -13.70
CA THR A 147 1.03 -3.17 -13.05
C THR A 147 1.14 -4.40 -13.96
N ALA A 148 1.17 -5.60 -13.37
CA ALA A 148 1.16 -6.86 -14.13
C ALA A 148 -0.14 -7.04 -14.92
N ILE A 149 -1.24 -6.50 -14.40
CA ILE A 149 -2.53 -6.42 -15.08
C ILE A 149 -2.61 -5.07 -15.79
N ALA A 150 -2.76 -5.07 -17.10
CA ALA A 150 -2.92 -3.85 -17.89
C ALA A 150 -4.18 -3.06 -17.47
N GLU A 151 -4.25 -1.78 -17.82
CA GLU A 151 -5.48 -1.01 -17.60
C GLU A 151 -6.67 -1.71 -18.25
N VAL A 152 -7.76 -1.83 -17.50
CA VAL A 152 -8.98 -2.45 -17.99
C VAL A 152 -9.51 -1.58 -19.13
N SER A 153 -9.67 -2.12 -20.34
CA SER A 153 -10.23 -1.41 -21.49
C SER A 153 -11.70 -1.08 -21.26
N ALA A 154 -12.13 0.06 -21.82
CA ALA A 154 -13.55 0.42 -21.91
C ALA A 154 -14.33 -0.54 -22.82
N THR A 155 -13.66 -1.21 -23.76
CA THR A 155 -14.25 -2.25 -24.61
C THR A 155 -14.12 -3.60 -23.91
N ALA A 156 -15.23 -4.15 -23.44
CA ALA A 156 -15.22 -5.42 -22.71
C ALA A 156 -14.48 -6.55 -23.46
N ALA A 157 -14.70 -6.65 -24.78
CA ALA A 157 -14.09 -7.67 -25.64
C ALA A 157 -12.57 -7.56 -25.78
N GLU A 158 -11.95 -6.43 -25.40
CA GLU A 158 -10.48 -6.24 -25.43
C GLU A 158 -9.80 -6.64 -24.10
N ASN A 159 -10.58 -6.88 -23.04
CA ASN A 159 -10.03 -7.29 -21.75
C ASN A 159 -9.62 -8.76 -21.77
N GLN A 160 -8.31 -8.98 -21.73
CA GLN A 160 -7.69 -10.32 -21.67
C GLN A 160 -7.97 -11.03 -20.35
N VAL A 161 -7.90 -12.35 -20.41
CA VAL A 161 -7.84 -13.23 -19.26
C VAL A 161 -6.42 -13.26 -18.72
N TYR A 162 -6.30 -13.20 -17.40
CA TYR A 162 -5.05 -13.34 -16.68
C TYR A 162 -5.08 -14.64 -15.88
N ILE A 163 -3.95 -15.34 -15.86
CA ILE A 163 -3.67 -16.39 -14.89
C ILE A 163 -2.94 -15.75 -13.73
N ILE A 164 -3.40 -16.01 -12.52
CA ILE A 164 -2.80 -15.51 -11.30
C ILE A 164 -2.31 -16.65 -10.43
N ASN A 165 -1.09 -16.55 -9.92
CA ASN A 165 -0.67 -17.26 -8.73
C ASN A 165 -0.99 -16.35 -7.54
N ARG A 166 -1.87 -16.82 -6.64
CA ARG A 166 -2.37 -16.05 -5.49
C ARG A 166 -1.33 -15.87 -4.38
N GLY A 167 -0.12 -16.38 -4.58
CA GLY A 167 0.98 -16.29 -3.64
C GLY A 167 0.86 -17.29 -2.50
N LYS A 168 1.40 -16.93 -1.33
CA LYS A 168 1.52 -17.82 -0.18
C LYS A 168 0.63 -17.42 0.99
N ASN A 169 0.15 -18.42 1.72
CA ASN A 169 -0.40 -18.25 3.05
C ASN A 169 0.70 -17.86 4.05
N LEU A 170 0.28 -17.48 5.26
CA LEU A 170 1.20 -17.05 6.32
C LEU A 170 2.17 -18.16 6.74
N ASP A 171 1.76 -19.42 6.64
CA ASP A 171 2.58 -20.61 6.90
C ASP A 171 3.49 -21.00 5.73
N GLY A 172 3.49 -20.23 4.64
CA GLY A 172 4.27 -20.49 3.43
C GLY A 172 3.62 -21.46 2.44
N SER A 173 2.47 -22.05 2.75
CA SER A 173 1.74 -22.90 1.80
C SER A 173 1.19 -22.10 0.62
N GLN A 174 1.09 -22.72 -0.54
CA GLN A 174 0.61 -22.06 -1.76
C GLN A 174 -0.91 -21.83 -1.71
N ARG A 175 -1.36 -20.63 -2.12
CA ARG A 175 -2.79 -20.26 -2.19
C ARG A 175 -3.48 -20.73 -3.48
N GLY A 176 -2.72 -21.36 -4.38
CA GLY A 176 -3.22 -21.87 -5.65
C GLY A 176 -3.37 -20.79 -6.72
N TRP A 177 -3.87 -21.22 -7.87
CA TRP A 177 -4.00 -20.37 -9.05
C TRP A 177 -5.46 -20.18 -9.45
N ALA A 178 -5.74 -19.05 -10.09
CA ALA A 178 -7.04 -18.75 -10.66
C ALA A 178 -6.89 -18.13 -12.05
N LYS A 179 -7.95 -18.23 -12.85
CA LYS A 179 -8.13 -17.43 -14.06
C LYS A 179 -9.06 -16.26 -13.72
N ILE A 180 -8.70 -15.05 -14.15
CA ILE A 180 -9.48 -13.84 -13.91
C ILE A 180 -9.65 -13.03 -15.18
N ARG A 181 -10.74 -12.26 -15.26
CA ARG A 181 -10.93 -11.20 -16.24
C ARG A 181 -11.65 -10.06 -15.55
N ILE A 182 -11.24 -8.85 -15.88
CA ILE A 182 -11.80 -7.65 -15.28
C ILE A 182 -12.45 -6.83 -16.39
N ILE A 183 -13.64 -6.33 -16.13
CA ILE A 183 -14.42 -5.52 -17.06
C ILE A 183 -14.83 -4.24 -16.35
N ARG A 184 -14.85 -3.10 -17.06
CA ARG A 184 -15.40 -1.86 -16.50
C ARG A 184 -16.91 -2.00 -16.26
N ALA A 185 -17.36 -1.48 -15.14
CA ALA A 185 -18.77 -1.31 -14.79
C ALA A 185 -19.06 0.17 -14.52
N ALA A 186 -20.34 0.54 -14.50
CA ALA A 186 -20.75 1.95 -14.34
C ALA A 186 -20.19 2.59 -13.05
N SER A 187 -20.12 1.84 -11.96
CA SER A 187 -19.59 2.30 -10.66
C SER A 187 -18.17 1.82 -10.36
N GLY A 188 -17.48 1.16 -11.30
CA GLY A 188 -16.17 0.57 -11.04
C GLY A 188 -15.88 -0.65 -11.93
N TYR A 189 -15.81 -1.83 -11.34
CA TYR A 189 -15.34 -3.04 -12.02
C TYR A 189 -16.32 -4.21 -11.82
N THR A 190 -16.29 -5.14 -12.77
CA THR A 190 -16.76 -6.51 -12.58
C THR A 190 -15.55 -7.44 -12.68
N LEU A 191 -15.28 -8.19 -11.61
CA LEU A 191 -14.28 -9.24 -11.59
C LEU A 191 -14.93 -10.58 -11.90
N GLN A 192 -14.54 -11.20 -13.01
CA GLN A 192 -14.85 -12.59 -13.35
C GLN A 192 -13.68 -13.47 -12.90
N TYR A 193 -13.95 -14.57 -12.19
CA TYR A 193 -12.88 -15.44 -11.71
C TYR A 193 -13.32 -16.89 -11.53
N ALA A 194 -12.38 -17.82 -11.70
CA ALA A 194 -12.59 -19.24 -11.46
C ALA A 194 -11.26 -19.99 -11.24
N ASP A 195 -11.34 -21.22 -10.77
CA ASP A 195 -10.22 -22.16 -10.87
C ASP A 195 -9.87 -22.42 -12.34
N ILE A 196 -8.61 -22.77 -12.63
CA ILE A 196 -8.11 -22.97 -14.00
C ILE A 196 -9.00 -23.91 -14.83
N ASN A 197 -9.39 -25.04 -14.24
CA ASN A 197 -10.17 -26.10 -14.91
C ASN A 197 -11.69 -25.95 -14.77
N ALA A 198 -12.17 -24.88 -14.14
CA ALA A 198 -13.61 -24.69 -13.96
C ALA A 198 -14.29 -24.36 -15.30
N THR A 199 -15.48 -24.94 -15.51
CA THR A 199 -16.33 -24.73 -16.70
C THR A 199 -17.34 -23.60 -16.52
N SER A 200 -17.29 -22.91 -15.39
CA SER A 200 -18.09 -21.73 -15.05
C SER A 200 -17.26 -20.81 -14.16
N PHE A 201 -17.59 -19.53 -14.14
CA PHE A 201 -16.91 -18.54 -13.31
C PHE A 201 -17.89 -17.81 -12.38
N GLN A 202 -17.33 -17.19 -11.36
CA GLN A 202 -18.01 -16.30 -10.44
C GLN A 202 -17.84 -14.85 -10.91
N GLU A 203 -18.79 -13.99 -10.53
CA GLU A 203 -18.71 -12.56 -10.74
C GLU A 203 -18.76 -11.81 -9.41
N LEU A 204 -17.92 -10.79 -9.27
CA LEU A 204 -17.94 -9.87 -8.15
C LEU A 204 -18.01 -8.43 -8.69
N ALA A 205 -19.07 -7.72 -8.32
CA ALA A 205 -19.19 -6.29 -8.58
C ALA A 205 -18.38 -5.51 -7.55
N ILE A 206 -17.53 -4.60 -8.02
CA ILE A 206 -16.60 -3.82 -7.20
C ILE A 206 -16.83 -2.34 -7.53
N ALA A 207 -17.59 -1.66 -6.67
CA ALA A 207 -17.77 -0.23 -6.78
C ALA A 207 -16.49 0.49 -6.31
N LYS A 208 -16.08 1.54 -7.02
CA LYS A 208 -15.05 2.47 -6.55
C LYS A 208 -15.56 3.19 -5.31
N ASN A 209 -14.63 3.53 -4.42
CA ASN A 209 -14.92 4.29 -3.21
C ASN A 209 -13.84 5.35 -2.99
N ASP A 210 -14.22 6.62 -3.12
CA ASP A 210 -13.30 7.76 -3.08
C ASP A 210 -12.67 7.97 -1.70
N ASP A 211 -13.22 7.39 -0.63
CA ASP A 211 -12.63 7.42 0.72
C ASP A 211 -11.35 6.59 0.81
N PHE A 212 -11.14 5.64 -0.11
CA PHE A 212 -10.02 4.70 -0.13
C PHE A 212 -9.22 4.83 -1.42
N GLY A 213 -7.91 4.54 -1.39
CA GLY A 213 -7.12 4.46 -2.62
C GLY A 213 -7.51 3.25 -3.48
N PHE A 214 -7.88 2.14 -2.82
CA PHE A 214 -8.27 0.90 -3.45
C PHE A 214 -9.43 0.24 -2.70
N VAL A 215 -10.29 -0.45 -3.45
CA VAL A 215 -11.23 -1.44 -2.91
C VAL A 215 -10.62 -2.82 -3.12
N TYR A 216 -10.48 -3.59 -2.05
CA TYR A 216 -9.78 -4.87 -2.09
C TYR A 216 -10.76 -6.03 -2.25
N ALA A 217 -10.37 -7.04 -3.03
CA ALA A 217 -11.12 -8.28 -3.18
C ALA A 217 -10.25 -9.48 -2.82
N ASN A 218 -10.89 -10.47 -2.21
CA ASN A 218 -10.42 -11.81 -1.96
C ASN A 218 -11.28 -12.76 -2.79
N LEU A 219 -10.65 -13.67 -3.53
CA LEU A 219 -11.40 -14.56 -4.44
C LEU A 219 -12.27 -15.58 -3.69
N ASP A 220 -12.00 -15.85 -2.42
CA ASP A 220 -12.80 -16.80 -1.63
C ASP A 220 -13.86 -16.08 -0.79
N ASN A 221 -13.62 -14.82 -0.42
CA ASN A 221 -14.41 -14.09 0.59
C ASN A 221 -15.08 -12.80 0.07
N GLY A 222 -14.86 -12.40 -1.19
CA GLY A 222 -15.41 -11.17 -1.76
C GLY A 222 -14.65 -9.92 -1.33
N ILE A 223 -15.36 -8.82 -1.09
CA ILE A 223 -14.73 -7.54 -0.70
C ILE A 223 -14.06 -7.67 0.68
N ALA A 224 -12.83 -7.16 0.79
CA ALA A 224 -12.03 -7.21 2.01
C ALA A 224 -11.71 -5.80 2.53
N ALA A 225 -11.78 -5.62 3.85
CA ALA A 225 -11.29 -4.41 4.52
C ALA A 225 -9.79 -4.56 4.80
N VAL A 226 -8.95 -3.73 4.17
CA VAL A 226 -7.48 -3.84 4.24
C VAL A 226 -6.84 -2.53 4.66
N ALA A 227 -6.74 -1.56 3.75
CA ALA A 227 -6.21 -0.24 4.09
C ALA A 227 -7.30 0.61 4.78
N PRO A 228 -6.94 1.45 5.78
CA PRO A 228 -7.82 2.51 6.28
C PRO A 228 -8.23 3.50 5.18
N ALA A 229 -9.14 4.41 5.51
CA ALA A 229 -9.46 5.55 4.64
C ALA A 229 -8.16 6.29 4.28
N LYS A 230 -8.06 6.79 3.05
CA LYS A 230 -6.80 7.26 2.47
C LYS A 230 -6.17 8.46 3.19
N ASN A 231 -6.93 9.17 4.03
CA ASN A 231 -6.42 10.28 4.85
C ASN A 231 -6.04 9.85 6.28
N ASN A 232 -6.21 8.57 6.63
CA ASN A 232 -6.05 8.06 8.00
C ASN A 232 -4.89 7.05 8.11
N TRP A 233 -3.84 7.23 7.31
CA TRP A 233 -2.58 6.49 7.41
C TRP A 233 -1.50 7.13 6.54
N ASP A 234 -0.26 7.06 7.00
CA ASP A 234 0.92 7.63 6.33
C ASP A 234 1.78 6.58 5.65
N PHE A 235 1.98 5.44 6.32
CA PHE A 235 2.76 4.34 5.79
C PHE A 235 2.32 2.99 6.34
N VAL A 236 2.76 1.92 5.70
CA VAL A 236 2.46 0.54 6.08
C VAL A 236 3.74 -0.28 6.18
N PHE A 237 3.90 -0.97 7.31
CA PHE A 237 4.89 -2.04 7.46
C PHE A 237 4.34 -3.34 6.91
N THR A 238 5.13 -4.03 6.07
CA THR A 238 4.71 -5.30 5.46
C THR A 238 5.91 -6.11 4.94
N VAL A 239 5.64 -7.34 4.51
CA VAL A 239 6.44 -7.99 3.47
C VAL A 239 6.04 -7.43 2.11
N PHE A 240 6.99 -7.29 1.19
CA PHE A 240 6.75 -6.71 -0.12
C PHE A 240 7.58 -7.40 -1.20
N THR A 241 6.94 -7.82 -2.29
CA THR A 241 7.63 -8.30 -3.48
C THR A 241 8.24 -7.11 -4.22
N ASN A 242 9.57 -7.05 -4.24
CA ASN A 242 10.36 -6.10 -5.01
C ASN A 242 10.99 -6.79 -6.23
N LEU A 243 11.77 -6.06 -7.02
CA LEU A 243 12.56 -6.61 -8.12
C LEU A 243 14.03 -6.69 -7.72
N LEU A 244 14.57 -7.90 -7.63
CA LEU A 244 15.99 -8.17 -7.38
C LEU A 244 16.73 -8.16 -8.73
N PRO A 245 17.66 -7.22 -8.97
CA PRO A 245 18.53 -7.26 -10.15
C PRO A 245 19.47 -8.45 -10.05
N ILE A 246 19.49 -9.29 -11.08
CA ILE A 246 20.40 -10.44 -11.18
C ILE A 246 21.53 -10.20 -12.19
N ASP A 247 21.30 -9.29 -13.14
CA ASP A 247 22.30 -8.77 -14.07
C ASP A 247 21.93 -7.33 -14.48
N ALA A 248 22.63 -6.76 -15.47
CA ALA A 248 22.43 -5.37 -15.90
C ALA A 248 21.06 -5.09 -16.56
N THR A 249 20.35 -6.13 -16.99
CA THR A 249 19.12 -6.05 -17.80
C THR A 249 17.96 -6.85 -17.23
N THR A 250 18.24 -7.83 -16.36
CA THR A 250 17.24 -8.74 -15.81
C THR A 250 17.07 -8.51 -14.32
N SER A 251 15.81 -8.38 -13.91
CA SER A 251 15.41 -8.42 -12.49
C SER A 251 14.29 -9.42 -12.30
N ILE A 252 14.24 -10.03 -11.12
CA ILE A 252 13.22 -11.03 -10.79
C ILE A 252 12.41 -10.61 -9.55
N PRO A 253 11.13 -10.99 -9.45
CA PRO A 253 10.36 -10.83 -8.23
C PRO A 253 11.09 -11.49 -7.04
N TYR A 254 11.22 -10.75 -5.94
CA TYR A 254 11.83 -11.24 -4.70
C TYR A 254 11.13 -10.62 -3.49
N ALA A 255 10.80 -11.43 -2.48
CA ALA A 255 10.10 -10.96 -1.29
C ALA A 255 11.06 -10.32 -0.28
N TYR A 256 10.82 -9.06 0.08
CA TYR A 256 11.55 -8.32 1.10
C TYR A 256 10.72 -8.27 2.39
N LYS A 257 11.33 -8.68 3.50
CA LYS A 257 10.80 -8.50 4.86
C LYS A 257 11.15 -7.12 5.43
N ASP A 258 10.40 -6.66 6.43
CA ASP A 258 10.48 -5.33 7.08
C ASP A 258 10.54 -4.19 6.05
N TYR A 259 9.62 -4.24 5.11
CA TYR A 259 9.48 -3.22 4.08
C TYR A 259 8.45 -2.18 4.52
N ILE A 260 8.70 -0.92 4.17
CA ILE A 260 7.79 0.18 4.47
C ILE A 260 7.37 0.84 3.15
N LEU A 261 6.06 0.91 2.93
CA LEU A 261 5.46 1.66 1.82
C LEU A 261 4.74 2.89 2.36
N THR A 262 4.91 4.04 1.73
CA THR A 262 4.17 5.26 2.08
C THR A 262 2.86 5.35 1.29
N ASN A 263 1.91 6.11 1.83
CA ASN A 263 0.59 6.32 1.23
C ASN A 263 0.71 7.17 -0.05
N ALA A 264 0.46 6.54 -1.19
CA ALA A 264 0.66 7.14 -2.51
C ALA A 264 -0.19 8.40 -2.69
N GLY A 265 0.47 9.52 -3.03
CA GLY A 265 -0.19 10.80 -3.26
C GLY A 265 -0.68 11.52 -2.00
N GLN A 266 -0.45 10.95 -0.82
CA GLN A 266 -0.76 11.58 0.48
C GLN A 266 0.50 11.92 1.27
N VAL A 267 1.58 11.17 1.06
CA VAL A 267 2.81 11.31 1.84
C VAL A 267 4.02 11.54 0.95
N GLU A 268 4.84 12.51 1.34
CA GLU A 268 6.18 12.74 0.79
C GLU A 268 7.23 12.48 1.88
N VAL A 269 8.39 11.94 1.49
CA VAL A 269 9.47 11.62 2.44
C VAL A 269 10.79 12.18 1.97
N ALA A 270 11.53 12.78 2.90
CA ALA A 270 12.93 13.11 2.76
C ALA A 270 13.79 12.23 3.69
N ILE A 271 14.97 11.85 3.22
CA ILE A 271 15.95 11.09 3.99
C ILE A 271 17.02 12.06 4.49
N VAL A 272 17.25 12.10 5.80
CA VAL A 272 18.24 12.99 6.41
C VAL A 272 19.40 12.16 6.95
N THR A 273 20.61 12.47 6.49
CA THR A 273 21.84 11.88 7.04
C THR A 273 22.25 12.63 8.29
N ILE A 274 22.53 11.90 9.37
CA ILE A 274 22.98 12.46 10.64
C ILE A 274 24.43 12.90 10.51
N THR A 275 24.70 14.13 10.94
CA THR A 275 26.02 14.74 11.02
C THR A 275 26.24 15.33 12.42
N ALA A 276 27.40 15.95 12.67
CA ALA A 276 27.64 16.64 13.93
C ALA A 276 26.68 17.82 14.16
N ASP A 277 26.29 18.50 13.07
CA ASP A 277 25.44 19.70 13.12
C ASP A 277 23.95 19.38 12.92
N VAL A 278 23.64 18.26 12.24
CA VAL A 278 22.27 17.83 11.96
C VAL A 278 22.01 16.47 12.59
N THR A 279 21.23 16.46 13.66
CA THR A 279 20.84 15.28 14.43
C THR A 279 19.32 15.20 14.52
N TYR A 280 18.77 14.02 14.85
CA TYR A 280 17.34 13.91 15.09
C TYR A 280 16.86 14.88 16.19
N GLU A 281 17.67 15.12 17.23
CA GLU A 281 17.24 15.92 18.38
C GLU A 281 17.18 17.41 18.09
N ASN A 282 18.16 17.93 17.35
CA ASN A 282 18.26 19.36 17.02
C ASN A 282 17.61 19.76 15.70
N PHE A 283 17.04 18.81 14.92
CA PHE A 283 16.31 19.12 13.69
C PHE A 283 14.98 19.83 13.98
N LEU A 284 14.77 20.97 13.33
CA LEU A 284 13.64 21.90 13.52
C LEU A 284 13.01 22.31 12.19
N ILE A 285 11.88 23.03 12.24
CA ILE A 285 11.16 23.47 11.03
C ILE A 285 12.02 24.29 10.07
N GLY A 286 12.96 25.09 10.59
CA GLY A 286 13.88 25.89 9.78
C GLY A 286 14.79 25.05 8.86
N ASP A 287 15.00 23.78 9.18
CA ASP A 287 15.85 22.86 8.41
C ASP A 287 15.08 22.20 7.24
N VAL A 288 13.74 22.13 7.33
CA VAL A 288 12.88 21.44 6.35
C VAL A 288 13.01 22.00 4.94
N GLY A 289 13.17 23.33 4.82
CA GLY A 289 13.27 24.00 3.51
C GLY A 289 14.49 23.60 2.68
N SER A 290 15.45 22.87 3.26
CA SER A 290 16.64 22.35 2.58
C SER A 290 16.50 20.90 2.09
N LEU A 291 15.38 20.24 2.40
CA LEU A 291 15.17 18.83 2.11
C LEU A 291 14.60 18.59 0.71
N ASP A 292 15.11 17.55 0.05
CA ASP A 292 14.54 17.00 -1.17
C ASP A 292 13.50 15.93 -0.82
N PHE A 293 12.21 16.29 -0.94
CA PHE A 293 11.11 15.37 -0.71
C PHE A 293 10.84 14.48 -1.93
N SER A 294 10.54 13.21 -1.68
CA SER A 294 10.14 12.24 -2.68
C SER A 294 8.72 11.72 -2.41
N SER A 295 7.90 11.68 -3.45
CA SER A 295 6.59 11.03 -3.44
C SER A 295 6.63 9.53 -3.78
N SER A 296 7.83 8.97 -3.98
CA SER A 296 7.98 7.53 -4.23
C SER A 296 7.53 6.74 -3.00
N VAL A 297 6.60 5.80 -3.20
CA VAL A 297 6.07 4.94 -2.12
C VAL A 297 7.14 4.06 -1.46
N THR A 298 8.31 3.92 -2.11
CA THR A 298 9.42 3.08 -1.64
C THR A 298 10.56 3.85 -1.02
N THR A 299 10.42 5.17 -0.82
CA THR A 299 11.51 6.03 -0.32
C THR A 299 12.09 5.53 1.00
N ILE A 300 11.25 5.09 1.94
CA ILE A 300 11.71 4.39 3.14
C ILE A 300 12.08 2.94 2.78
N GLY A 301 11.11 2.19 2.23
CA GLY A 301 11.33 0.85 1.68
C GLY A 301 12.04 -0.08 2.66
N SER A 302 13.15 -0.66 2.21
CA SER A 302 14.08 -1.41 3.08
C SER A 302 15.31 -0.60 3.51
N GLY A 303 15.37 0.68 3.11
CA GLY A 303 16.54 1.55 3.27
C GLY A 303 16.88 1.88 4.72
N TRP A 304 15.92 1.75 5.64
CA TRP A 304 16.05 2.03 7.07
C TRP A 304 16.86 0.99 7.85
N ARG A 305 17.12 -0.18 7.25
CA ARG A 305 17.78 -1.31 7.90
C ARG A 305 18.91 -1.89 7.06
N THR A 306 19.79 -2.63 7.73
CA THR A 306 20.72 -3.59 7.13
C THR A 306 20.25 -5.01 7.44
N VAL A 307 20.51 -5.92 6.51
CA VAL A 307 20.30 -7.37 6.73
C VAL A 307 21.62 -8.04 6.43
N ALA A 308 22.02 -8.95 7.32
CA ALA A 308 23.27 -9.67 7.20
C ALA A 308 23.32 -10.43 5.87
N GLN A 309 24.45 -10.30 5.17
CA GLN A 309 24.68 -10.98 3.90
C GLN A 309 25.72 -12.09 4.11
N PRO A 310 25.51 -13.28 3.52
CA PRO A 310 26.49 -14.35 3.61
C PRO A 310 27.87 -13.88 3.13
N GLY A 311 28.87 -13.96 4.00
CA GLY A 311 30.25 -13.57 3.68
C GLY A 311 30.58 -12.08 3.79
N SER A 312 29.72 -11.26 4.41
CA SER A 312 30.03 -9.87 4.78
C SER A 312 30.05 -9.65 6.29
N ASP A 313 30.73 -8.59 6.73
CA ASP A 313 30.75 -8.14 8.13
C ASP A 313 29.52 -7.26 8.47
N ILE A 314 28.50 -7.23 7.61
CA ILE A 314 27.29 -6.43 7.81
C ILE A 314 26.38 -7.14 8.80
N GLU A 315 26.11 -6.52 9.94
CA GLU A 315 25.14 -7.02 10.90
C GLU A 315 23.71 -6.62 10.52
N THR A 316 22.74 -7.45 10.93
CA THR A 316 21.31 -7.12 10.79
C THR A 316 20.94 -6.09 11.85
N GLY A 317 20.41 -4.94 11.43
CA GLY A 317 20.10 -3.87 12.37
C GLY A 317 19.46 -2.66 11.72
N VAL A 318 19.19 -1.65 12.53
CA VAL A 318 18.72 -0.34 12.07
C VAL A 318 19.92 0.50 11.62
N LYS A 319 19.75 1.27 10.55
CA LYS A 319 20.75 2.27 10.17
C LYS A 319 20.66 3.48 11.10
N ALA A 320 21.66 3.63 11.96
CA ALA A 320 21.68 4.65 13.00
C ALA A 320 22.15 6.03 12.51
N ASP A 321 22.64 6.13 11.27
CA ASP A 321 23.18 7.33 10.64
C ASP A 321 22.16 8.11 9.81
N ILE A 322 20.90 7.70 9.82
CA ILE A 322 19.80 8.37 9.10
C ILE A 322 18.56 8.52 9.97
N PHE A 323 17.74 9.53 9.65
CA PHE A 323 16.34 9.61 10.02
C PHE A 323 15.53 10.12 8.84
N TYR A 324 14.21 10.11 8.96
CA TYR A 324 13.29 10.49 7.91
C TYR A 324 12.50 11.73 8.32
N VAL A 325 12.18 12.59 7.36
CA VAL A 325 11.15 13.61 7.50
C VAL A 325 9.98 13.22 6.62
N ILE A 326 8.82 13.06 7.23
CA ILE A 326 7.58 12.64 6.58
C ILE A 326 6.66 13.86 6.54
N LYS A 327 6.16 14.21 5.37
CA LYS A 327 5.17 15.24 5.15
C LYS A 327 3.84 14.57 4.80
N ASP A 328 2.80 14.81 5.59
CA ASP A 328 1.46 14.27 5.37
C ASP A 328 0.61 15.18 4.46
N SER A 329 -0.63 14.75 4.19
CA SER A 329 -1.57 15.46 3.33
C SER A 329 -2.08 16.78 3.92
N ASP A 330 -1.95 16.95 5.24
CA ASP A 330 -2.37 18.13 5.99
C ASP A 330 -1.20 19.13 6.18
N GLU A 331 -0.10 18.91 5.46
CA GLU A 331 1.13 19.71 5.52
C GLU A 331 1.83 19.71 6.90
N ASN A 332 1.58 18.68 7.72
CA ASN A 332 2.38 18.44 8.91
C ASN A 332 3.71 17.79 8.52
N TYR A 333 4.77 18.12 9.26
CA TYR A 333 6.07 17.49 9.13
C TYR A 333 6.40 16.69 10.38
N TYR A 334 6.78 15.43 10.21
CA TYR A 334 7.23 14.57 11.28
C TYR A 334 8.67 14.17 11.06
N LYS A 335 9.51 14.25 12.08
CA LYS A 335 10.80 13.54 12.08
C LYS A 335 10.58 12.15 12.66
N LEU A 336 11.11 11.11 12.01
CA LEU A 336 10.98 9.71 12.38
C LEU A 336 12.34 9.02 12.34
N LYS A 337 12.73 8.35 13.42
CA LYS A 337 13.91 7.45 13.46
C LYS A 337 13.52 6.06 13.93
N PHE A 338 14.01 5.05 13.23
CA PHE A 338 13.88 3.67 13.69
C PHE A 338 14.87 3.43 14.84
N THR A 339 14.44 2.66 15.83
CA THR A 339 15.26 2.36 17.03
C THR A 339 15.48 0.87 17.19
N ARG A 340 14.66 0.03 16.54
CA ARG A 340 14.76 -1.42 16.66
C ARG A 340 14.23 -2.14 15.41
N LEU A 341 14.81 -3.32 15.13
CA LEU A 341 14.38 -4.26 14.09
C LEU A 341 14.04 -5.66 14.66
N VAL A 342 14.66 -6.00 15.79
CA VAL A 342 14.60 -7.32 16.44
C VAL A 342 14.02 -7.22 17.84
N ASP A 343 13.44 -8.29 18.35
CA ASP A 343 13.01 -8.33 19.75
C ASP A 343 14.23 -8.23 20.68
N PRO A 344 14.21 -7.35 21.70
CA PRO A 344 15.38 -7.06 22.52
C PRO A 344 15.81 -8.22 23.43
N ASN A 345 14.94 -9.21 23.66
CA ASN A 345 15.21 -10.34 24.54
C ASN A 345 15.65 -11.59 23.77
N THR A 346 15.05 -11.83 22.61
CA THR A 346 15.22 -13.05 21.80
C THR A 346 16.09 -12.83 20.57
N GLY A 347 16.25 -11.57 20.11
CA GLY A 347 16.90 -11.25 18.84
C GLY A 347 16.06 -11.58 17.60
N GLU A 348 14.77 -11.93 17.76
CA GLU A 348 13.90 -12.30 16.65
C GLU A 348 13.54 -11.09 15.77
N ARG A 349 13.85 -11.15 14.47
CA ARG A 349 13.50 -10.12 13.48
C ARG A 349 11.98 -10.02 13.27
N GLY A 350 11.51 -8.84 12.88
CA GLY A 350 10.07 -8.57 12.69
C GLY A 350 9.40 -7.98 13.93
N ASN A 351 10.20 -7.39 14.82
CA ASN A 351 9.76 -6.67 16.01
C ASN A 351 10.30 -5.22 15.98
N PRO A 352 9.92 -4.41 14.96
CA PRO A 352 10.46 -3.09 14.77
C PRO A 352 10.00 -2.11 15.86
N GLN A 353 10.74 -1.02 16.02
CA GLN A 353 10.33 0.15 16.79
C GLN A 353 10.81 1.41 16.09
N PHE A 354 10.03 2.48 16.17
CA PHE A 354 10.46 3.81 15.80
C PHE A 354 10.03 4.84 16.85
N LEU A 355 10.75 5.96 16.87
CA LEU A 355 10.38 7.19 17.54
C LEU A 355 10.01 8.20 16.47
N TYR A 356 8.94 8.96 16.69
CA TYR A 356 8.62 10.10 15.87
C TYR A 356 8.18 11.32 16.70
N ASN A 357 8.33 12.50 16.10
CA ASN A 357 7.90 13.78 16.65
C ASN A 357 7.30 14.63 15.54
N LEU A 358 6.20 15.33 15.84
CA LEU A 358 5.81 16.49 15.06
C LEU A 358 6.93 17.54 15.11
N ILE A 359 7.24 18.13 13.97
CA ILE A 359 8.11 19.30 13.85
C ILE A 359 7.22 20.53 13.98
N GLU A 360 7.28 21.19 15.14
CA GLU A 360 6.49 22.40 15.40
C GLU A 360 6.83 23.51 14.40
N GLN A 361 5.80 24.12 13.81
CA GLN A 361 5.92 25.22 12.85
C GLN A 361 6.31 26.55 13.49
#